data_AF-A0A235HTW6-F1
#
_entry.id   AF-A0A235HTW6-F1
#
_cell.length_a   1.000
_cell.length_b   1.000
_cell.length_c   1.000
_cell.angle_alpha   90.00
_cell.angle_beta   90.00
_cell.angle_gamma   90.00
#
_symmetry.space_group_name_H-M   'P 1'
#
loop_
_entity.id
_entity.type
_entity.pdbx_description
1 polymer ?
#
loop_
_entity_poly.entity_id
_entity_poly.type
_entity_poly.pdbx_seq_one_letter_code
_entity_poly.pdbx_strand_id
1 'polypeptide(L)'
;MHNGFRSKLPLLLTFCLFTSFLPASDSVLCPAVASDEYYKVARNDGRDGRIGTDGRSGRSGENQNIVVNGSPVNLDLSGKDGEDGEDGEHGDRPDCGYQRDARVSHDINAPNGGNGGNGGRGGDGGNGGSLTVYYSNLADLRNISIRATGGEGGRGGRGGNGTEGCHCHRRSWEVKTCTGTPGSSDYKCTDKTYRCSDGNDGRDGSDGSDGSQGRLGTLSIVNGKEALAADTPTVQLAISELTNKPVNLSKNKWNQRIGAASVLAPGSAIADDYREFEQRLEETFQIVWQERQPITSFGNQAVTLNLTDNKQVEVTFAEDLWVDGNTKNEANLTTFTVNHAIPKKDVTRLAVAEFAEAGQNLNLKIVDLAAKSDAINTQFRIKFLAKDNLYGSSSYKTEYEGDIPNELVTRDYNRFTLALGKLKIPDEALRPGVNVDIEVVATRSLGIRSAKQTISWQGAIRKPR
;
A
#
# COMPACT_ATOMS: atom_id res chain seq x y z
N MET A 1 -15.53 -50.83 42.96
CA MET A 1 -14.16 -51.40 42.94
C MET A 1 -13.18 -50.25 43.18
N HIS A 2 -12.42 -50.30 44.28
CA HIS A 2 -10.95 -50.44 44.27
C HIS A 2 -10.21 -49.21 43.70
N ASN A 3 -9.61 -48.38 44.56
CA ASN A 3 -8.23 -48.49 45.11
C ASN A 3 -7.19 -48.04 44.05
N GLY A 4 -6.35 -47.02 44.23
CA GLY A 4 -6.05 -46.18 45.41
C GLY A 4 -4.78 -46.65 46.14
N PHE A 5 -3.69 -45.88 46.06
CA PHE A 5 -2.41 -46.19 46.72
C PHE A 5 -1.63 -44.95 47.20
N ARG A 6 -0.77 -45.13 48.21
CA ARG A 6 0.04 -44.09 48.89
C ARG A 6 1.48 -44.59 49.18
N SER A 7 2.45 -43.67 49.22
CA SER A 7 3.76 -43.74 49.91
C SER A 7 4.32 -42.31 50.02
N LYS A 8 4.98 -41.76 51.06
CA LYS A 8 5.47 -42.15 52.41
C LYS A 8 6.85 -42.86 52.60
N LEU A 9 7.80 -42.04 53.07
CA LEU A 9 8.94 -42.35 53.98
C LEU A 9 10.14 -43.12 53.37
N PRO A 10 11.32 -43.21 54.05
CA PRO A 10 11.70 -42.76 55.41
C PRO A 10 12.67 -41.55 55.40
N LEU A 11 13.09 -40.85 56.47
CA LEU A 11 13.16 -41.01 57.95
C LEU A 11 14.31 -41.88 58.49
N LEU A 12 15.37 -41.25 59.01
CA LEU A 12 16.45 -41.90 59.76
C LEU A 12 16.86 -41.00 60.95
N LEU A 13 17.22 -41.61 62.07
CA LEU A 13 17.20 -40.98 63.39
C LEU A 13 18.22 -41.66 64.33
N THR A 14 19.24 -40.94 64.79
CA THR A 14 19.98 -41.12 66.06
C THR A 14 20.95 -39.94 66.24
N PHE A 15 20.93 -39.17 67.33
CA PHE A 15 21.33 -39.45 68.74
C PHE A 15 22.84 -39.42 69.00
N CYS A 16 23.29 -38.39 69.74
CA CYS A 16 24.06 -38.54 70.98
C CYS A 16 24.10 -37.21 71.76
N LEU A 17 24.00 -37.27 73.09
CA LEU A 17 24.28 -36.15 73.98
C LEU A 17 25.73 -36.25 74.48
N PHE A 18 26.32 -35.13 74.93
CA PHE A 18 27.04 -35.09 76.22
C PHE A 18 27.11 -33.64 76.74
N THR A 19 27.39 -33.49 78.03
CA THR A 19 27.21 -32.26 78.80
C THR A 19 28.51 -31.74 79.41
N SER A 20 28.64 -30.42 79.46
CA SER A 20 29.39 -29.63 80.47
C SER A 20 30.87 -29.95 80.72
N PHE A 21 31.74 -28.96 80.52
CA PHE A 21 32.49 -28.31 81.62
C PHE A 21 33.27 -27.08 81.09
N LEU A 22 33.39 -26.04 81.92
CA LEU A 22 34.33 -24.91 81.72
C LEU A 22 35.66 -25.24 82.42
N PRO A 23 36.79 -24.67 81.98
CA PRO A 23 37.20 -23.40 82.60
C PRO A 23 37.60 -22.31 81.58
N ALA A 24 37.74 -21.07 82.07
CA ALA A 24 38.15 -19.92 81.27
C ALA A 24 39.67 -19.68 81.29
N SER A 25 40.18 -19.00 80.26
CA SER A 25 41.42 -18.20 80.27
C SER A 25 41.42 -17.26 79.06
N ASP A 26 42.00 -16.07 79.20
CA ASP A 26 42.05 -15.05 78.15
C ASP A 26 42.94 -15.45 76.96
N SER A 27 42.58 -15.00 75.74
CA SER A 27 43.32 -13.91 75.08
C SER A 27 42.88 -13.56 73.64
N VAL A 28 42.56 -12.28 73.45
CA VAL A 28 43.15 -11.38 72.42
C VAL A 28 43.04 -11.74 70.91
N LEU A 29 42.18 -10.96 70.23
CA LEU A 29 42.23 -10.44 68.84
C LEU A 29 41.65 -11.22 67.63
N CYS A 30 40.90 -10.42 66.84
CA CYS A 30 40.73 -10.46 65.38
C CYS A 30 40.05 -11.67 64.70
N PRO A 31 38.70 -11.71 64.66
CA PRO A 31 37.98 -12.41 63.60
C PRO A 31 38.10 -11.61 62.29
N ALA A 32 38.82 -12.15 61.31
CA ALA A 32 38.91 -11.58 59.96
C ALA A 32 37.62 -11.87 59.16
N VAL A 33 36.51 -11.26 59.56
CA VAL A 33 35.25 -11.30 58.80
C VAL A 33 35.42 -10.39 57.58
N ALA A 34 35.82 -10.97 56.46
CA ALA A 34 35.82 -10.30 55.17
C ALA A 34 34.37 -10.14 54.68
N SER A 35 33.67 -9.13 55.21
CA SER A 35 32.41 -8.67 54.66
C SER A 35 32.66 -7.91 53.37
N ASP A 36 32.66 -8.62 52.23
CA ASP A 36 32.51 -8.01 50.90
C ASP A 36 31.09 -7.44 50.76
N GLU A 37 30.83 -6.35 51.49
CA GLU A 37 29.59 -5.59 51.38
C GLU A 37 29.59 -4.89 50.02
N TYR A 38 28.73 -5.39 49.13
CA TYR A 38 28.83 -5.18 47.69
C TYR A 38 28.48 -3.73 47.30
N TYR A 39 29.47 -2.82 47.36
CA TYR A 39 29.36 -1.39 47.06
C TYR A 39 28.84 -1.12 45.63
N LYS A 40 27.52 -1.10 45.49
CA LYS A 40 26.82 -0.70 44.27
C LYS A 40 26.56 0.79 44.31
N VAL A 41 27.21 1.57 43.43
CA VAL A 41 26.75 2.92 43.11
C VAL A 41 25.49 2.79 42.25
N ALA A 42 24.33 2.79 42.92
CA ALA A 42 22.96 2.66 42.40
C ALA A 42 22.70 1.41 41.51
N ARG A 43 21.74 0.55 41.91
CA ARG A 43 21.58 -0.78 41.30
C ARG A 43 20.75 -0.82 40.01
N ASN A 44 19.86 0.16 39.81
CA ASN A 44 18.85 0.17 38.76
C ASN A 44 18.73 1.58 38.16
N ASP A 45 18.48 1.67 36.85
CA ASP A 45 17.88 2.85 36.21
C ASP A 45 16.45 3.12 36.72
N GLY A 46 15.94 4.30 36.41
CA GLY A 46 14.52 4.61 36.55
C GLY A 46 13.66 3.69 35.69
N ARG A 47 12.39 3.54 36.04
CA ARG A 47 11.46 2.69 35.28
C ARG A 47 10.64 3.56 34.35
N ASP A 48 10.55 3.14 33.10
CA ASP A 48 9.66 3.79 32.13
C ASP A 48 8.20 3.61 32.56
N GLY A 49 7.43 4.69 32.53
CA GLY A 49 5.99 4.67 32.74
C GLY A 49 5.27 3.93 31.61
N ARG A 50 4.18 3.23 31.93
CA ARG A 50 3.38 2.53 30.92
C ARG A 50 2.67 3.51 29.99
N ILE A 51 2.61 3.13 28.72
CA ILE A 51 1.74 3.76 27.72
C ILE A 51 0.28 3.49 28.11
N GLY A 52 -0.56 4.53 28.14
CA GLY A 52 -2.00 4.41 28.39
C GLY A 52 -2.72 3.69 27.25
N THR A 53 -3.83 3.01 27.53
CA THR A 53 -4.54 2.25 26.47
C THR A 53 -5.36 3.16 25.55
N ASP A 54 -5.36 2.84 24.25
CA ASP A 54 -6.23 3.47 23.26
C ASP A 54 -7.71 3.18 23.59
N GLY A 55 -8.53 4.23 23.62
CA GLY A 55 -9.97 4.14 23.77
C GLY A 55 -10.63 3.51 22.55
N ARG A 56 -11.70 2.73 22.77
CA ARG A 56 -12.37 2.00 21.70
C ARG A 56 -13.27 2.90 20.85
N SER A 57 -13.22 2.71 19.53
CA SER A 57 -14.16 3.34 18.61
C SER A 57 -15.60 2.90 18.88
N GLY A 58 -16.53 3.85 18.85
CA GLY A 58 -17.95 3.63 19.06
C GLY A 58 -18.61 2.83 17.93
N ARG A 59 -19.58 1.99 18.29
CA ARG A 59 -20.33 1.17 17.32
C ARG A 59 -21.19 2.07 16.42
N SER A 60 -21.08 1.93 15.11
CA SER A 60 -21.98 2.60 14.16
C SER A 60 -23.41 2.07 14.27
N GLY A 61 -24.39 2.95 14.04
CA GLY A 61 -25.83 2.63 14.09
C GLY A 61 -26.25 1.64 13.00
N GLU A 62 -27.35 0.92 13.24
CA GLU A 62 -27.82 -0.13 12.34
C GLU A 62 -28.63 0.45 11.18
N ASN A 63 -28.33 -0.01 9.96
CA ASN A 63 -29.10 0.38 8.77
C ASN A 63 -30.50 -0.26 8.81
N GLN A 64 -31.53 0.47 8.39
CA GLN A 64 -32.92 0.00 8.41
C GLN A 64 -33.62 0.19 7.06
N ASN A 65 -34.50 -0.74 6.73
CA ASN A 65 -35.35 -0.72 5.54
C ASN A 65 -36.81 -0.84 5.98
N ILE A 66 -37.65 0.16 5.69
CA ILE A 66 -39.07 0.20 6.12
C ILE A 66 -40.01 0.40 4.94
N VAL A 67 -41.22 -0.17 5.03
CA VAL A 67 -42.35 0.14 4.14
C VAL A 67 -43.35 1.00 4.91
N VAL A 68 -43.72 2.16 4.39
CA VAL A 68 -44.65 3.09 5.06
C VAL A 68 -46.04 3.11 4.42
N ASN A 69 -47.03 3.39 5.26
CA ASN A 69 -48.46 3.36 4.95
C ASN A 69 -49.24 4.54 5.60
N GLY A 70 -48.54 5.62 5.92
CA GLY A 70 -49.07 6.77 6.67
C GLY A 70 -49.03 6.63 8.20
N SER A 71 -48.72 5.46 8.78
CA SER A 71 -48.56 5.31 10.24
C SER A 71 -47.31 6.04 10.75
N PRO A 72 -47.33 6.67 11.94
CA PRO A 72 -46.13 7.23 12.56
C PRO A 72 -45.05 6.19 12.85
N VAL A 73 -43.79 6.53 12.56
CA VAL A 73 -42.62 5.68 12.82
C VAL A 73 -41.56 6.52 13.54
N ASN A 74 -40.98 5.98 14.61
CA ASN A 74 -39.85 6.59 15.32
C ASN A 74 -38.64 5.64 15.27
N LEU A 75 -37.49 6.11 14.78
CA LEU A 75 -36.26 5.33 14.66
C LEU A 75 -35.08 6.02 15.37
N ASP A 76 -34.35 5.27 16.19
CA ASP A 76 -33.03 5.66 16.67
C ASP A 76 -31.98 4.76 16.00
N LEU A 77 -31.29 5.32 15.01
CA LEU A 77 -30.17 4.70 14.30
C LEU A 77 -28.85 5.38 14.71
N SER A 78 -28.76 5.93 15.93
CA SER A 78 -27.57 6.63 16.39
C SER A 78 -26.34 5.71 16.45
N GLY A 79 -25.21 6.23 15.96
CA GLY A 79 -23.91 5.72 16.35
C GLY A 79 -23.67 5.94 17.85
N LYS A 80 -22.73 5.18 18.41
CA LYS A 80 -22.27 5.37 19.80
C LYS A 80 -20.94 6.12 19.81
N ASP A 81 -20.70 6.79 20.91
CA ASP A 81 -19.51 7.61 21.12
C ASP A 81 -18.27 6.71 21.30
N GLY A 82 -17.09 7.26 21.01
CA GLY A 82 -15.83 6.60 21.32
C GLY A 82 -15.46 6.72 22.80
N GLU A 83 -14.73 5.74 23.33
CA GLU A 83 -14.15 5.82 24.68
C GLU A 83 -12.95 6.80 24.67
N ASP A 84 -12.74 7.58 25.74
CA ASP A 84 -11.50 8.34 25.94
C ASP A 84 -10.29 7.39 26.04
N GLY A 85 -9.12 7.82 25.57
CA GLY A 85 -7.85 7.12 25.80
C GLY A 85 -7.31 7.36 27.21
N GLU A 86 -6.61 6.39 27.79
CA GLU A 86 -6.01 6.54 29.13
C GLU A 86 -4.73 7.38 29.11
N ASP A 87 -4.50 8.15 30.19
CA ASP A 87 -3.24 8.86 30.40
C ASP A 87 -2.06 7.86 30.55
N GLY A 88 -0.89 8.23 30.04
CA GLY A 88 0.35 7.50 30.26
C GLY A 88 0.88 7.67 31.69
N GLU A 89 1.40 6.59 32.28
CA GLU A 89 2.01 6.66 33.62
C GLU A 89 3.29 7.52 33.59
N HIS A 90 3.60 8.19 34.70
CA HIS A 90 4.89 8.85 34.88
C HIS A 90 6.03 7.85 34.97
N GLY A 91 7.24 8.27 34.55
CA GLY A 91 8.46 7.52 34.85
C GLY A 91 8.79 7.52 36.34
N ASP A 92 9.41 6.45 36.83
CA ASP A 92 10.01 6.42 38.17
C ASP A 92 11.44 6.95 38.15
N ARG A 93 11.80 7.82 39.11
CA ARG A 93 13.19 8.26 39.28
C ARG A 93 14.06 7.11 39.82
N PRO A 94 15.29 6.91 39.31
CA PRO A 94 16.27 6.01 39.94
C PRO A 94 16.61 6.41 41.38
N ASP A 95 16.94 5.42 42.22
CA ASP A 95 17.60 5.65 43.51
C ASP A 95 19.08 6.01 43.29
N CYS A 96 19.38 7.30 43.30
CA CYS A 96 20.73 7.81 43.14
C CYS A 96 21.63 7.58 44.37
N GLY A 97 21.05 7.23 45.53
CA GLY A 97 21.76 6.98 46.78
C GLY A 97 22.70 8.10 47.23
N TYR A 98 23.74 7.71 47.96
CA TYR A 98 24.90 8.56 48.26
C TYR A 98 26.16 7.92 47.66
N GLN A 99 26.84 8.64 46.75
CA GLN A 99 28.12 8.21 46.19
C GLN A 99 29.25 8.31 47.24
N ARG A 100 29.34 7.33 48.15
CA ARG A 100 30.43 7.25 49.13
C ARG A 100 31.71 6.66 48.52
N ASP A 101 32.81 7.37 48.74
CA ASP A 101 34.21 6.99 48.55
C ASP A 101 34.56 6.19 47.28
N ALA A 102 34.81 6.94 46.21
CA ALA A 102 35.33 6.46 44.94
C ALA A 102 36.72 5.80 45.06
N ARG A 103 36.72 4.50 45.37
CA ARG A 103 37.90 3.60 45.36
C ARG A 103 37.70 2.35 44.49
N VAL A 104 36.59 2.26 43.75
CA VAL A 104 36.34 1.16 42.81
C VAL A 104 37.25 1.26 41.58
N SER A 105 37.62 0.12 41.01
CA SER A 105 38.61 -0.01 39.92
C SER A 105 37.98 -0.14 38.53
N HIS A 106 36.87 0.55 38.30
CA HIS A 106 36.17 0.64 37.01
C HIS A 106 35.51 2.03 36.85
N ASP A 107 35.24 2.44 35.61
CA ASP A 107 34.42 3.62 35.35
C ASP A 107 32.96 3.36 35.76
N ILE A 108 32.27 4.41 36.17
CA ILE A 108 30.86 4.39 36.60
C ILE A 108 30.02 5.18 35.60
N ASN A 109 28.87 4.66 35.25
CA ASN A 109 27.77 5.45 34.70
C ASN A 109 26.67 5.46 35.77
N ALA A 110 26.21 6.65 36.17
CA ALA A 110 25.10 6.77 37.09
C ALA A 110 23.77 6.44 36.37
N PRO A 111 22.74 5.93 37.08
CA PRO A 111 21.53 5.48 36.41
C PRO A 111 20.72 6.61 35.78
N ASN A 112 20.08 6.28 34.65
CA ASN A 112 19.23 7.16 33.88
C ASN A 112 17.85 7.32 34.53
N GLY A 113 17.18 8.43 34.23
CA GLY A 113 15.78 8.65 34.59
C GLY A 113 14.83 7.76 33.79
N GLY A 114 13.71 7.37 34.39
CA GLY A 114 12.63 6.69 33.68
C GLY A 114 11.90 7.67 32.75
N ASN A 115 11.63 7.26 31.51
CA ASN A 115 10.79 8.00 30.58
C ASN A 115 9.32 7.92 31.03
N GLY A 116 8.52 8.91 30.70
CA GLY A 116 7.07 8.82 30.87
C GLY A 116 6.41 8.03 29.73
N GLY A 117 5.28 7.40 30.04
CA GLY A 117 4.46 6.71 29.05
C GLY A 117 3.72 7.68 28.14
N ASN A 118 3.51 7.32 26.88
CA ASN A 118 2.62 8.08 26.00
C ASN A 118 1.15 7.89 26.44
N GLY A 119 0.31 8.90 26.19
CA GLY A 119 -1.13 8.76 26.34
C GLY A 119 -1.75 7.91 25.23
N GLY A 120 -2.80 7.17 25.58
CA GLY A 120 -3.63 6.44 24.62
C GLY A 120 -4.47 7.40 23.76
N ARG A 121 -4.79 7.00 22.53
CA ARG A 121 -5.66 7.76 21.63
C ARG A 121 -7.12 7.63 22.03
N GLY A 122 -7.91 8.66 21.76
CA GLY A 122 -9.37 8.58 21.86
C GLY A 122 -9.98 7.75 20.72
N GLY A 123 -11.06 7.03 21.02
CA GLY A 123 -11.78 6.24 20.02
C GLY A 123 -12.62 7.10 19.07
N ASP A 124 -12.68 6.73 17.79
CA ASP A 124 -13.59 7.37 16.82
C ASP A 124 -15.08 7.14 17.19
N GLY A 125 -15.92 8.17 17.00
CA GLY A 125 -17.36 8.05 17.12
C GLY A 125 -17.98 7.22 16.00
N GLY A 126 -18.93 6.36 16.34
CA GLY A 126 -19.67 5.54 15.37
C GLY A 126 -20.54 6.39 14.43
N ASN A 127 -20.63 6.01 13.16
CA ASN A 127 -21.51 6.69 12.20
C ASN A 127 -22.99 6.37 12.49
N GLY A 128 -23.91 7.28 12.17
CA GLY A 128 -25.34 6.99 12.17
C GLY A 128 -25.73 5.98 11.08
N GLY A 129 -26.72 5.13 11.36
CA GLY A 129 -27.27 4.16 10.41
C GLY A 129 -28.12 4.81 9.32
N SER A 130 -28.05 4.29 8.10
CA SER A 130 -28.83 4.75 6.95
C SER A 130 -30.24 4.14 6.91
N LEU A 131 -31.20 4.90 6.36
CA LEU A 131 -32.59 4.50 6.22
C LEU A 131 -32.99 4.35 4.75
N THR A 132 -33.57 3.22 4.37
CA THR A 132 -34.32 3.06 3.11
C THR A 132 -35.81 3.06 3.38
N VAL A 133 -36.57 3.95 2.72
CA VAL A 133 -38.02 4.05 2.84
C VAL A 133 -38.71 3.66 1.54
N TYR A 134 -39.55 2.64 1.60
CA TYR A 134 -40.45 2.21 0.54
C TYR A 134 -41.84 2.81 0.79
N TYR A 135 -42.35 3.61 -0.15
CA TYR A 135 -43.58 4.38 0.02
C TYR A 135 -44.51 4.30 -1.19
N SER A 136 -45.79 4.65 -1.00
CA SER A 136 -46.76 4.83 -2.10
C SER A 136 -47.38 6.23 -2.17
N ASN A 137 -47.19 7.03 -1.12
CA ASN A 137 -47.53 8.44 -1.06
C ASN A 137 -46.36 9.18 -0.42
N LEU A 138 -45.81 10.19 -1.09
CA LEU A 138 -44.62 10.92 -0.59
C LEU A 138 -44.92 11.68 0.71
N ALA A 139 -46.17 12.10 0.93
CA ALA A 139 -46.55 12.79 2.16
C ALA A 139 -46.47 11.89 3.41
N ASP A 140 -46.53 10.56 3.27
CA ASP A 140 -46.44 9.61 4.40
C ASP A 140 -45.09 9.69 5.10
N LEU A 141 -44.03 10.14 4.41
CA LEU A 141 -42.68 10.28 4.98
C LEU A 141 -42.63 11.35 6.08
N ARG A 142 -43.55 12.32 6.08
CA ARG A 142 -43.69 13.32 7.15
C ARG A 142 -44.09 12.72 8.51
N ASN A 143 -44.47 11.44 8.55
CA ASN A 143 -44.79 10.71 9.77
C ASN A 143 -43.60 9.87 10.28
N ILE A 144 -42.43 9.92 9.62
CA ILE A 144 -41.19 9.25 10.02
C ILE A 144 -40.31 10.23 10.79
N SER A 145 -40.14 10.01 12.10
CA SER A 145 -39.11 10.66 12.91
C SER A 145 -37.88 9.76 13.02
N ILE A 146 -36.69 10.29 12.74
CA ILE A 146 -35.44 9.53 12.79
C ILE A 146 -34.31 10.31 13.46
N ARG A 147 -33.56 9.64 14.34
CA ARG A 147 -32.28 10.07 14.87
C ARG A 147 -31.17 9.15 14.33
N ALA A 148 -30.51 9.57 13.27
CA ALA A 148 -29.35 8.92 12.67
C ALA A 148 -28.08 9.78 12.89
N THR A 149 -27.90 10.29 14.11
CA THR A 149 -26.69 11.03 14.50
C THR A 149 -25.50 10.09 14.64
N GLY A 150 -24.32 10.50 14.20
CA GLY A 150 -23.08 9.86 14.65
C GLY A 150 -22.80 10.15 16.12
N GLY A 151 -21.97 9.32 16.74
CA GLY A 151 -21.44 9.54 18.09
C GLY A 151 -20.28 10.54 18.11
N GLU A 152 -19.96 11.03 19.30
CA GLU A 152 -18.80 11.89 19.55
C GLU A 152 -17.50 11.05 19.56
N GLY A 153 -16.37 11.68 19.25
CA GLY A 153 -15.06 11.06 19.39
C GLY A 153 -14.57 11.17 20.83
N GLY A 154 -13.97 10.10 21.36
CA GLY A 154 -13.28 10.13 22.65
C GLY A 154 -12.03 11.01 22.59
N ARG A 155 -11.58 11.51 23.73
CA ARG A 155 -10.39 12.37 23.82
C ARG A 155 -9.11 11.56 23.93
N GLY A 156 -7.99 12.15 23.50
CA GLY A 156 -6.66 11.62 23.77
C GLY A 156 -6.32 11.69 25.26
N GLY A 157 -5.76 10.59 25.79
CA GLY A 157 -5.08 10.59 27.08
C GLY A 157 -3.76 11.35 27.00
N ARG A 158 -3.26 11.81 28.13
CA ARG A 158 -2.06 12.66 28.22
C ARG A 158 -0.77 11.87 28.28
N GLY A 159 0.32 12.49 27.83
CA GLY A 159 1.66 12.00 28.08
C GLY A 159 2.02 12.08 29.56
N GLY A 160 2.56 11.00 30.11
CA GLY A 160 3.20 11.01 31.41
C GLY A 160 4.55 11.74 31.35
N ASN A 161 4.88 12.52 32.37
CA ASN A 161 6.20 13.12 32.51
C ASN A 161 7.31 12.07 32.68
N GLY A 162 8.50 12.37 32.16
CA GLY A 162 9.74 11.67 32.48
C GLY A 162 10.32 12.10 33.83
N THR A 163 11.47 11.53 34.19
CA THR A 163 12.20 11.88 35.42
C THR A 163 13.67 12.14 35.15
N GLU A 164 14.28 12.99 35.98
CA GLU A 164 15.72 13.26 35.92
C GLU A 164 16.57 12.03 36.24
N GLY A 165 17.75 11.94 35.62
CA GLY A 165 18.77 10.93 35.94
C GLY A 165 19.50 11.19 37.26
N CYS A 166 20.54 10.40 37.50
CA CYS A 166 21.43 10.56 38.64
C CYS A 166 22.72 11.28 38.25
N HIS A 167 23.08 12.34 38.98
CA HIS A 167 24.32 13.08 38.76
C HIS A 167 25.49 12.53 39.59
N CYS A 168 26.66 12.48 38.98
CA CYS A 168 27.92 12.13 39.62
C CYS A 168 28.45 13.29 40.46
N HIS A 169 28.46 13.10 41.79
CA HIS A 169 29.07 14.03 42.73
C HIS A 169 30.59 14.14 42.53
N ARG A 170 31.25 13.04 42.10
CA ARG A 170 32.69 13.02 41.77
C ARG A 170 32.93 12.50 40.37
N ARG A 171 33.39 13.37 39.47
CA ARG A 171 33.62 13.07 38.04
C ARG A 171 34.81 12.15 37.75
N SER A 172 35.82 12.11 38.61
CA SER A 172 36.97 11.21 38.47
C SER A 172 37.75 10.96 39.77
N TRP A 173 38.48 9.85 39.81
CA TRP A 173 39.40 9.46 40.88
C TRP A 173 40.53 8.62 40.29
N GLU A 174 41.55 8.34 41.11
CA GLU A 174 42.69 7.50 40.73
C GLU A 174 42.82 6.36 41.73
N VAL A 175 43.04 5.15 41.23
CA VAL A 175 43.32 3.97 42.06
C VAL A 175 44.75 3.52 41.79
N LYS A 176 45.58 3.55 42.83
CA LYS A 176 46.94 3.03 42.80
C LYS A 176 46.89 1.51 42.93
N THR A 177 47.24 0.79 41.86
CA THR A 177 47.42 -0.67 41.89
C THR A 177 48.91 -0.96 42.01
N CYS A 178 49.34 -1.67 43.05
CA CYS A 178 50.74 -2.08 43.22
C CYS A 178 50.90 -3.59 43.05
N THR A 179 51.93 -4.00 42.32
CA THR A 179 52.40 -5.39 42.21
C THR A 179 53.78 -5.52 42.84
N GLY A 180 54.15 -6.74 43.24
CA GLY A 180 55.37 -7.00 44.02
C GLY A 180 55.24 -6.68 45.52
N THR A 181 56.32 -6.84 46.28
CA THR A 181 56.33 -6.62 47.74
C THR A 181 56.96 -5.26 48.08
N PRO A 182 56.38 -4.41 48.96
CA PRO A 182 56.96 -3.12 49.30
C PRO A 182 58.45 -3.23 49.72
N GLY A 183 59.33 -2.60 48.94
CA GLY A 183 60.79 -2.65 49.16
C GLY A 183 61.55 -3.65 48.27
N SER A 184 60.87 -4.48 47.46
CA SER A 184 61.52 -5.36 46.47
C SER A 184 61.72 -4.67 45.11
N SER A 185 62.61 -5.22 44.27
CA SER A 185 62.92 -4.66 42.94
C SER A 185 61.82 -4.89 41.89
N ASP A 186 60.90 -5.82 42.16
CA ASP A 186 59.67 -6.04 41.41
C ASP A 186 58.50 -5.14 41.86
N TYR A 187 58.64 -4.37 42.95
CA TYR A 187 57.58 -3.48 43.44
C TYR A 187 57.27 -2.35 42.46
N LYS A 188 56.09 -2.41 41.84
CA LYS A 188 55.64 -1.45 40.82
C LYS A 188 54.21 -1.04 41.08
N CYS A 189 54.01 0.23 41.37
CA CYS A 189 52.69 0.84 41.44
C CYS A 189 52.35 1.56 40.13
N THR A 190 51.17 1.31 39.59
CA THR A 190 50.56 2.09 38.52
C THR A 190 49.31 2.78 39.04
N ASP A 191 49.24 4.08 38.83
CA ASP A 191 48.02 4.86 39.07
C ASP A 191 47.14 4.79 37.83
N LYS A 192 45.87 4.45 38.01
CA LYS A 192 44.87 4.43 36.94
C LYS A 192 43.70 5.33 37.29
N THR A 193 43.47 6.32 36.43
CA THR A 193 42.33 7.23 36.51
C THR A 193 41.05 6.53 36.04
N TYR A 194 39.96 6.78 36.75
CA TYR A 194 38.60 6.32 36.47
C TYR A 194 37.61 7.51 36.53
N ARG A 195 36.46 7.37 35.89
CA ARG A 195 35.47 8.45 35.67
C ARG A 195 34.06 8.06 36.08
N CYS A 196 33.22 9.07 36.32
CA CYS A 196 31.79 8.94 36.55
C CYS A 196 31.03 9.80 35.53
N SER A 197 30.21 9.16 34.69
CA SER A 197 29.25 9.80 33.77
C SER A 197 27.89 9.92 34.45
N ASP A 198 27.21 11.05 34.29
CA ASP A 198 25.82 11.19 34.76
C ASP A 198 24.89 10.25 34.00
N GLY A 199 23.78 9.85 34.62
CA GLY A 199 22.65 9.29 33.91
C GLY A 199 21.91 10.37 33.13
N ASN A 200 21.34 10.00 31.99
CA ASN A 200 20.50 10.90 31.20
C ASN A 200 19.13 11.05 31.85
N ASP A 201 18.47 12.18 31.61
CA ASP A 201 17.07 12.39 32.00
C ASP A 201 16.14 11.61 31.06
N GLY A 202 15.10 11.00 31.64
CA GLY A 202 14.00 10.38 30.91
C GLY A 202 13.12 11.43 30.26
N ARG A 203 12.55 11.10 29.10
CA ARG A 203 11.71 12.00 28.30
C ARG A 203 10.26 11.95 28.76
N ASP A 204 9.55 13.06 28.59
CA ASP A 204 8.08 13.08 28.66
C ASP A 204 7.48 12.28 27.50
N GLY A 205 6.39 11.56 27.77
CA GLY A 205 5.58 10.91 26.75
C GLY A 205 4.75 11.92 25.94
N SER A 206 4.29 11.51 24.77
CA SER A 206 3.37 12.32 23.95
C SER A 206 1.92 12.13 24.38
N ASP A 207 1.13 13.20 24.35
CA ASP A 207 -0.33 13.13 24.36
C ASP A 207 -0.85 12.27 23.19
N GLY A 208 -1.93 11.53 23.44
CA GLY A 208 -2.71 10.84 22.42
C GLY A 208 -3.55 11.82 21.58
N SER A 209 -3.96 11.38 20.39
CA SER A 209 -4.90 12.14 19.55
C SER A 209 -6.34 11.91 19.97
N ASP A 210 -7.17 12.95 19.95
CA ASP A 210 -8.63 12.82 19.98
C ASP A 210 -9.14 11.99 18.78
N GLY A 211 -10.22 11.24 19.00
CA GLY A 211 -10.93 10.47 17.98
C GLY A 211 -11.83 11.37 17.11
N SER A 212 -12.14 10.91 15.90
CA SER A 212 -13.00 11.67 14.98
C SER A 212 -14.49 11.53 15.32
N GLN A 213 -15.29 12.56 15.03
CA GLN A 213 -16.75 12.51 15.21
C GLN A 213 -17.41 11.64 14.12
N GLY A 214 -18.36 10.79 14.53
CA GLY A 214 -19.15 9.97 13.61
C GLY A 214 -20.04 10.81 12.68
N ARG A 215 -20.17 10.39 11.42
CA ARG A 215 -21.04 11.07 10.44
C ARG A 215 -22.52 10.75 10.66
N LEU A 216 -23.40 11.61 10.15
CA LEU A 216 -24.83 11.33 10.06
C LEU A 216 -25.10 10.15 9.11
N GLY A 217 -26.16 9.38 9.39
CA GLY A 217 -26.68 8.39 8.45
C GLY A 217 -27.34 9.03 7.22
N THR A 218 -27.59 8.25 6.17
CA THR A 218 -28.15 8.76 4.89
C THR A 218 -29.55 8.25 4.61
N LEU A 219 -30.36 9.05 3.91
CA LEU A 219 -31.72 8.68 3.49
C LEU A 219 -31.74 8.16 2.03
N SER A 220 -32.47 7.08 1.81
CA SER A 220 -32.81 6.53 0.49
C SER A 220 -34.32 6.37 0.41
N ILE A 221 -34.98 6.88 -0.63
CA ILE A 221 -36.44 6.76 -0.80
C ILE A 221 -36.80 6.05 -2.11
N VAL A 222 -37.80 5.17 -2.06
CA VAL A 222 -38.23 4.32 -3.18
C VAL A 222 -39.76 4.37 -3.30
N ASN A 223 -40.25 4.87 -4.43
CA ASN A 223 -41.68 4.83 -4.74
C ASN A 223 -42.09 3.41 -5.18
N GLY A 224 -42.57 2.62 -4.22
CA GLY A 224 -42.86 1.19 -4.34
C GLY A 224 -43.07 0.55 -2.97
N LYS A 225 -43.46 -0.73 -2.96
CA LYS A 225 -43.65 -1.53 -1.72
C LYS A 225 -42.73 -2.74 -1.63
N GLU A 226 -42.02 -3.04 -2.71
CA GLU A 226 -41.14 -4.20 -2.84
C GLU A 226 -39.69 -3.77 -2.69
N ALA A 227 -38.87 -4.61 -2.05
CA ALA A 227 -37.45 -4.34 -1.91
C ALA A 227 -36.76 -4.34 -3.29
N LEU A 228 -35.88 -3.35 -3.52
CA LEU A 228 -35.13 -3.30 -4.77
C LEU A 228 -34.25 -4.54 -4.93
N ALA A 229 -34.27 -5.13 -6.12
CA ALA A 229 -33.37 -6.22 -6.48
C ALA A 229 -31.90 -5.74 -6.42
N ALA A 230 -31.00 -6.67 -6.10
CA ALA A 230 -29.56 -6.40 -6.03
C ALA A 230 -29.02 -5.88 -7.37
N ASP A 231 -28.01 -5.03 -7.30
CA ASP A 231 -27.36 -4.46 -8.47
C ASP A 231 -26.17 -5.30 -8.93
N THR A 232 -26.10 -5.52 -10.24
CA THR A 232 -24.96 -6.12 -10.93
C THR A 232 -24.53 -5.18 -12.05
N PRO A 233 -24.02 -3.97 -11.73
CA PRO A 233 -23.78 -2.93 -12.73
C PRO A 233 -22.45 -3.15 -13.47
N THR A 234 -21.51 -3.84 -12.82
CA THR A 234 -20.18 -4.12 -13.34
C THR A 234 -19.91 -5.61 -13.17
N VAL A 235 -19.44 -6.28 -14.23
CA VAL A 235 -19.01 -7.69 -14.17
C VAL A 235 -17.66 -7.80 -14.86
N GLN A 236 -16.70 -8.45 -14.19
CA GLN A 236 -15.42 -8.82 -14.77
C GLN A 236 -15.39 -10.35 -14.95
N LEU A 237 -15.09 -10.80 -16.16
CA LEU A 237 -15.08 -12.21 -16.54
C LEU A 237 -14.00 -12.50 -17.59
N ALA A 238 -13.66 -13.77 -17.79
CA ALA A 238 -12.72 -14.19 -18.82
C ALA A 238 -13.38 -14.11 -20.21
N ILE A 239 -12.69 -13.63 -21.25
CA ILE A 239 -13.30 -13.37 -22.57
C ILE A 239 -13.94 -14.63 -23.20
N SER A 240 -13.43 -15.83 -22.89
CA SER A 240 -14.03 -17.09 -23.32
C SER A 240 -15.40 -17.38 -22.70
N GLU A 241 -15.73 -16.82 -21.53
CA GLU A 241 -17.02 -17.04 -20.85
C GLU A 241 -18.17 -16.31 -21.54
N LEU A 242 -17.89 -15.25 -22.31
CA LEU A 242 -18.86 -14.53 -23.16
C LEU A 242 -19.31 -15.38 -24.37
N THR A 243 -18.64 -16.49 -24.67
CA THR A 243 -18.97 -17.34 -25.83
C THR A 243 -20.35 -17.96 -25.66
N ASN A 244 -21.30 -17.57 -26.51
CA ASN A 244 -22.69 -18.06 -26.53
C ASN A 244 -23.46 -17.85 -25.20
N LYS A 245 -23.02 -16.92 -24.34
CA LYS A 245 -23.72 -16.57 -23.10
C LYS A 245 -23.99 -15.06 -23.05
N PRO A 246 -25.25 -14.61 -23.03
CA PRO A 246 -25.56 -13.24 -22.67
C PRO A 246 -25.21 -12.99 -21.20
N VAL A 247 -24.74 -11.78 -20.88
CA VAL A 247 -24.49 -11.32 -19.51
C VAL A 247 -25.54 -10.26 -19.17
N ASN A 248 -26.37 -10.52 -18.17
CA ASN A 248 -27.39 -9.57 -17.72
C ASN A 248 -26.75 -8.59 -16.72
N LEU A 249 -26.72 -7.30 -17.05
CA LEU A 249 -26.31 -6.24 -16.16
C LEU A 249 -27.53 -5.52 -15.60
N SER A 250 -27.43 -5.02 -14.37
CA SER A 250 -28.51 -4.31 -13.71
C SER A 250 -28.02 -3.22 -12.76
N LYS A 251 -28.72 -2.08 -12.75
CA LYS A 251 -28.38 -0.91 -11.95
C LYS A 251 -29.62 -0.12 -11.55
N ASN A 252 -29.91 -0.06 -10.26
CA ASN A 252 -30.85 0.88 -9.67
C ASN A 252 -30.29 2.31 -9.85
N LYS A 253 -30.97 3.13 -10.65
CA LYS A 253 -30.60 4.52 -10.90
C LYS A 253 -31.23 5.41 -9.83
N TRP A 254 -30.40 6.30 -9.26
CA TRP A 254 -30.77 7.17 -8.15
C TRP A 254 -30.55 8.64 -8.50
N ASN A 255 -31.55 9.48 -8.25
CA ASN A 255 -31.41 10.92 -8.30
C ASN A 255 -30.98 11.45 -6.94
N GLN A 256 -29.93 12.25 -6.90
CA GLN A 256 -29.49 12.95 -5.69
C GLN A 256 -30.38 14.17 -5.44
N ARG A 257 -30.73 14.38 -4.17
CA ARG A 257 -31.62 15.42 -3.67
C ARG A 257 -31.02 16.02 -2.40
N ILE A 258 -31.53 17.19 -2.01
CA ILE A 258 -31.17 17.93 -0.78
C ILE A 258 -32.49 18.27 -0.08
N GLY A 259 -32.47 18.49 1.24
CA GLY A 259 -33.66 18.78 2.04
C GLY A 259 -34.32 17.53 2.62
N ALA A 260 -33.59 16.52 3.08
CA ALA A 260 -34.17 15.33 3.74
C ALA A 260 -35.08 15.72 4.93
N ALA A 261 -34.73 16.77 5.68
CA ALA A 261 -35.58 17.32 6.75
C ALA A 261 -36.90 17.95 6.25
N SER A 262 -37.00 18.24 4.94
CA SER A 262 -38.23 18.68 4.27
C SER A 262 -39.10 17.53 3.73
N VAL A 263 -38.63 16.28 3.85
CA VAL A 263 -39.35 15.05 3.47
C VAL A 263 -39.80 14.25 4.70
N LEU A 264 -38.99 14.25 5.76
CA LEU A 264 -39.23 13.53 7.02
C LEU A 264 -40.02 14.35 8.05
N ALA A 265 -40.33 13.76 9.21
CA ALA A 265 -40.97 14.48 10.32
C ALA A 265 -40.07 15.60 10.88
N PRO A 266 -40.63 16.74 11.32
CA PRO A 266 -39.88 17.81 11.99
C PRO A 266 -39.09 17.28 13.20
N GLY A 267 -37.83 17.72 13.33
CA GLY A 267 -36.92 17.25 14.38
C GLY A 267 -36.10 15.99 14.03
N SER A 268 -36.30 15.40 12.85
CA SER A 268 -35.44 14.33 12.35
C SER A 268 -33.99 14.81 12.15
N ALA A 269 -33.02 14.02 12.62
CA ALA A 269 -31.59 14.29 12.53
C ALA A 269 -30.92 13.20 11.66
N ILE A 270 -30.63 13.54 10.40
CA ILE A 270 -30.06 12.68 9.37
C ILE A 270 -29.29 13.58 8.37
N ALA A 271 -28.46 13.02 7.48
CA ALA A 271 -27.85 13.79 6.40
C ALA A 271 -28.94 14.46 5.54
N ASP A 272 -28.74 15.73 5.17
CA ASP A 272 -29.74 16.48 4.40
C ASP A 272 -29.71 16.15 2.90
N ASP A 273 -28.58 15.65 2.40
CA ASP A 273 -28.51 14.95 1.13
C ASP A 273 -29.19 13.57 1.24
N TYR A 274 -30.01 13.26 0.23
CA TYR A 274 -30.71 11.98 0.12
C TYR A 274 -30.86 11.55 -1.32
N ARG A 275 -31.09 10.25 -1.53
CA ARG A 275 -31.28 9.70 -2.87
C ARG A 275 -32.71 9.19 -3.09
N GLU A 276 -33.29 9.56 -4.23
CA GLU A 276 -34.60 9.13 -4.70
C GLU A 276 -34.40 8.11 -5.84
N PHE A 277 -35.00 6.93 -5.71
CA PHE A 277 -34.95 5.91 -6.76
C PHE A 277 -35.75 6.37 -7.99
N GLU A 278 -35.10 6.39 -9.16
CA GLU A 278 -35.73 6.77 -10.42
C GLU A 278 -36.34 5.56 -11.12
N GLN A 279 -35.50 4.57 -11.39
CA GLN A 279 -35.82 3.37 -12.17
C GLN A 279 -34.70 2.34 -12.03
N ARG A 280 -35.00 1.08 -12.35
CA ARG A 280 -33.99 0.04 -12.50
C ARG A 280 -33.61 -0.07 -13.98
N LEU A 281 -32.35 0.16 -14.28
CA LEU A 281 -31.78 -0.11 -15.60
C LEU A 281 -31.40 -1.58 -15.67
N GLU A 282 -31.90 -2.30 -16.66
CA GLU A 282 -31.50 -3.68 -16.95
C GLU A 282 -31.16 -3.80 -18.44
N GLU A 283 -30.02 -4.42 -18.74
CA GLU A 283 -29.45 -4.45 -20.08
C GLU A 283 -28.70 -5.76 -20.31
N THR A 284 -28.96 -6.41 -21.44
CA THR A 284 -28.29 -7.66 -21.82
C THR A 284 -27.04 -7.32 -22.61
N PHE A 285 -25.90 -7.89 -22.26
CA PHE A 285 -24.69 -7.80 -23.07
C PHE A 285 -24.42 -9.10 -23.84
N GLN A 286 -24.03 -9.00 -25.12
CA GLN A 286 -23.57 -10.13 -25.92
C GLN A 286 -22.32 -9.76 -26.74
N ILE A 287 -21.34 -10.67 -26.81
CA ILE A 287 -20.22 -10.56 -27.75
C ILE A 287 -20.54 -11.33 -29.04
N VAL A 288 -20.10 -10.77 -30.18
CA VAL A 288 -20.08 -11.45 -31.48
C VAL A 288 -18.64 -11.48 -31.97
N TRP A 289 -18.12 -12.67 -32.27
CA TRP A 289 -16.70 -12.86 -32.59
C TRP A 289 -16.48 -13.06 -34.09
N GLN A 290 -15.77 -12.14 -34.75
CA GLN A 290 -15.44 -12.20 -36.17
C GLN A 290 -13.93 -12.30 -36.46
N GLU A 291 -13.07 -12.14 -35.45
CA GLU A 291 -11.62 -12.38 -35.57
C GLU A 291 -11.33 -13.84 -35.97
N ARG A 292 -10.36 -14.03 -36.88
CA ARG A 292 -9.99 -15.33 -37.46
C ARG A 292 -9.47 -16.33 -36.43
N GLN A 293 -8.74 -15.85 -35.42
CA GLN A 293 -8.32 -16.68 -34.28
C GLN A 293 -9.51 -16.90 -33.33
N PRO A 294 -9.81 -18.15 -32.91
CA PRO A 294 -10.97 -18.42 -32.05
C PRO A 294 -10.80 -17.75 -30.68
N ILE A 295 -11.90 -17.29 -30.10
CA ILE A 295 -11.96 -16.59 -28.80
C ILE A 295 -11.23 -17.31 -27.65
N THR A 296 -11.17 -18.65 -27.69
CA THR A 296 -10.42 -19.49 -26.74
C THR A 296 -8.91 -19.23 -26.76
N SER A 297 -8.34 -18.78 -27.88
CA SER A 297 -6.94 -18.33 -28.01
C SER A 297 -6.60 -17.16 -27.07
N PHE A 298 -7.63 -16.44 -26.63
CA PHE A 298 -7.57 -15.28 -25.76
C PHE A 298 -8.22 -15.55 -24.39
N GLY A 299 -8.68 -16.78 -24.13
CA GLY A 299 -9.68 -17.07 -23.10
C GLY A 299 -9.41 -16.45 -21.72
N ASN A 300 -8.18 -16.54 -21.24
CA ASN A 300 -7.75 -16.03 -19.93
C ASN A 300 -7.67 -14.48 -19.84
N GLN A 301 -7.91 -13.74 -20.91
CA GLN A 301 -7.90 -12.27 -20.91
C GLN A 301 -9.20 -11.74 -20.30
N ALA A 302 -9.08 -10.84 -19.33
CA ALA A 302 -10.24 -10.28 -18.65
C ALA A 302 -10.99 -9.27 -19.55
N VAL A 303 -12.31 -9.29 -19.44
CA VAL A 303 -13.22 -8.25 -19.95
C VAL A 303 -14.05 -7.74 -18.78
N THR A 304 -14.07 -6.43 -18.59
CA THR A 304 -14.95 -5.74 -17.66
C THR A 304 -16.08 -5.08 -18.45
N LEU A 305 -17.32 -5.44 -18.11
CA LEU A 305 -18.54 -4.82 -18.61
C LEU A 305 -19.07 -3.85 -17.55
N ASN A 306 -19.55 -2.67 -17.96
CA ASN A 306 -20.06 -1.65 -17.05
C ASN A 306 -21.33 -0.97 -17.58
N LEU A 307 -22.43 -1.04 -16.83
CA LEU A 307 -23.71 -0.42 -17.15
C LEU A 307 -23.77 1.03 -16.64
N THR A 308 -23.78 1.97 -17.58
CA THR A 308 -23.87 3.41 -17.32
C THR A 308 -25.30 3.85 -17.01
N ASP A 309 -25.46 5.02 -16.37
CA ASP A 309 -26.79 5.62 -16.07
C ASP A 309 -27.57 6.08 -17.31
N ASN A 310 -26.92 6.05 -18.48
CA ASN A 310 -27.51 6.26 -19.80
C ASN A 310 -28.02 4.94 -20.44
N LYS A 311 -28.02 3.83 -19.69
CA LYS A 311 -28.38 2.47 -20.14
C LYS A 311 -27.52 1.98 -21.32
N GLN A 312 -26.22 2.26 -21.28
CA GLN A 312 -25.23 1.75 -22.25
C GLN A 312 -24.19 0.88 -21.54
N VAL A 313 -23.81 -0.24 -22.15
CA VAL A 313 -22.72 -1.10 -21.64
C VAL A 313 -21.39 -0.67 -22.23
N GLU A 314 -20.50 -0.18 -21.37
CA GLU A 314 -19.09 0.03 -21.70
C GLU A 314 -18.33 -1.29 -21.60
N VAL A 315 -17.42 -1.55 -22.54
CA VAL A 315 -16.65 -2.79 -22.64
C VAL A 315 -15.16 -2.47 -22.54
N THR A 316 -14.51 -2.92 -21.47
CA THR A 316 -13.07 -2.73 -21.25
C THR A 316 -12.34 -4.05 -21.31
N PHE A 317 -11.44 -4.20 -22.28
CA PHE A 317 -10.56 -5.36 -22.43
C PHE A 317 -9.26 -5.16 -21.64
N ALA A 318 -8.68 -6.22 -21.10
CA ALA A 318 -7.37 -6.20 -20.43
C ALA A 318 -6.28 -5.52 -21.28
N GLU A 319 -5.28 -4.92 -20.63
CA GLU A 319 -4.21 -4.16 -21.31
C GLU A 319 -3.42 -4.99 -22.34
N ASP A 320 -3.23 -6.27 -22.06
CA ASP A 320 -2.50 -7.22 -22.87
C ASP A 320 -3.29 -7.76 -24.08
N LEU A 321 -4.58 -7.42 -24.22
CA LEU A 321 -5.39 -7.71 -25.40
C LEU A 321 -5.82 -6.44 -26.16
N TRP A 322 -5.25 -6.22 -27.34
CA TRP A 322 -5.72 -5.19 -28.26
C TRP A 322 -6.92 -5.69 -29.06
N VAL A 323 -8.00 -4.89 -29.10
CA VAL A 323 -9.25 -5.21 -29.79
C VAL A 323 -9.64 -4.05 -30.71
N ASP A 324 -10.07 -4.39 -31.93
CA ASP A 324 -10.92 -3.53 -32.76
C ASP A 324 -12.32 -4.14 -32.84
N GLY A 325 -13.35 -3.29 -32.79
CA GLY A 325 -14.73 -3.73 -32.76
C GLY A 325 -15.72 -2.57 -32.79
N ASN A 326 -17.00 -2.92 -32.88
CA ASN A 326 -18.11 -1.96 -32.84
C ASN A 326 -19.17 -2.37 -31.82
N THR A 327 -19.85 -1.38 -31.24
CA THR A 327 -20.98 -1.60 -30.34
C THR A 327 -22.28 -1.24 -31.08
N LYS A 328 -23.28 -2.12 -31.01
CA LYS A 328 -24.65 -1.86 -31.48
C LYS A 328 -25.61 -2.01 -30.30
N ASN A 329 -26.38 -0.97 -30.03
CA ASN A 329 -27.37 -0.96 -28.96
C ASN A 329 -28.77 -1.17 -29.56
N GLU A 330 -29.47 -2.19 -29.09
CA GLU A 330 -30.90 -2.43 -29.32
C GLU A 330 -31.63 -2.37 -27.96
N ALA A 331 -32.97 -2.30 -27.95
CA ALA A 331 -33.73 -1.75 -26.83
C ALA A 331 -33.40 -2.30 -25.41
N ASN A 332 -33.02 -3.58 -25.31
CA ASN A 332 -32.54 -4.25 -24.09
C ASN A 332 -31.28 -5.13 -24.34
N LEU A 333 -30.56 -4.89 -25.44
CA LEU A 333 -29.44 -5.73 -25.89
C LEU A 333 -28.31 -4.87 -26.48
N THR A 334 -27.18 -4.84 -25.78
CA THR A 334 -25.93 -4.26 -26.25
C THR A 334 -25.05 -5.35 -26.83
N THR A 335 -24.82 -5.30 -28.14
CA THR A 335 -23.96 -6.25 -28.88
C THR A 335 -22.61 -5.63 -29.19
N PHE A 336 -21.50 -6.28 -28.79
CA PHE A 336 -20.15 -5.90 -29.20
C PHE A 336 -19.58 -6.87 -30.24
N THR A 337 -19.31 -6.38 -31.45
CA THR A 337 -18.68 -7.16 -32.51
C THR A 337 -17.16 -7.01 -32.43
N VAL A 338 -16.42 -8.08 -32.19
CA VAL A 338 -14.96 -8.12 -32.29
C VAL A 338 -14.56 -8.37 -33.73
N ASN A 339 -13.98 -7.36 -34.39
CA ASN A 339 -13.44 -7.45 -35.74
C ASN A 339 -12.03 -8.10 -35.71
N HIS A 340 -11.19 -7.61 -34.79
CA HIS A 340 -9.80 -8.04 -34.63
C HIS A 340 -9.43 -8.17 -33.15
N ALA A 341 -8.67 -9.20 -32.83
CA ALA A 341 -8.06 -9.38 -31.51
C ALA A 341 -6.60 -9.80 -31.63
N ILE A 342 -5.72 -9.09 -30.88
CA ILE A 342 -4.27 -9.23 -31.01
C ILE A 342 -3.61 -9.08 -29.63
N PRO A 343 -2.78 -10.04 -29.18
CA PRO A 343 -2.05 -9.88 -27.92
C PRO A 343 -1.03 -8.74 -28.02
N LYS A 344 -0.89 -7.90 -27.00
CA LYS A 344 0.06 -6.76 -26.90
C LYS A 344 1.50 -7.18 -27.25
N LYS A 345 1.90 -8.39 -26.83
CA LYS A 345 3.20 -9.02 -27.16
C LYS A 345 3.43 -9.26 -28.65
N ASP A 346 2.37 -9.40 -29.44
CA ASP A 346 2.40 -9.70 -30.87
C ASP A 346 2.19 -8.46 -31.75
N VAL A 347 1.76 -7.34 -31.16
CA VAL A 347 1.67 -6.04 -31.84
C VAL A 347 3.06 -5.57 -32.29
N THR A 348 4.07 -5.60 -31.41
CA THR A 348 5.41 -5.04 -31.64
C THR A 348 6.45 -6.13 -31.91
N ARG A 349 6.24 -6.91 -32.98
CA ARG A 349 7.14 -7.99 -33.43
C ARG A 349 7.72 -7.75 -34.83
N LEU A 350 8.06 -6.50 -35.13
CA LEU A 350 8.79 -6.15 -36.35
C LEU A 350 10.28 -6.51 -36.24
N ALA A 351 10.91 -6.88 -37.35
CA ALA A 351 12.36 -7.09 -37.46
C ALA A 351 12.87 -6.70 -38.85
N VAL A 352 14.14 -6.31 -38.99
CA VAL A 352 14.74 -6.11 -40.32
C VAL A 352 14.89 -7.46 -41.01
N ALA A 353 14.28 -7.58 -42.20
CA ALA A 353 14.39 -8.75 -43.07
C ALA A 353 15.57 -8.61 -44.04
N GLU A 354 15.76 -7.42 -44.61
CA GLU A 354 16.84 -7.13 -45.54
C GLU A 354 17.14 -5.63 -45.61
N PHE A 355 18.42 -5.28 -45.79
CA PHE A 355 18.86 -3.98 -46.30
C PHE A 355 19.55 -4.21 -47.65
N ALA A 356 19.09 -3.53 -48.70
CA ALA A 356 19.44 -3.83 -50.09
C ALA A 356 19.55 -2.58 -50.96
N GLU A 357 20.18 -2.77 -52.13
CA GLU A 357 20.40 -1.76 -53.16
C GLU A 357 21.27 -0.58 -52.65
N ALA A 358 21.31 0.53 -53.39
CA ALA A 358 22.13 1.70 -53.10
C ALA A 358 21.57 2.95 -53.81
N GLY A 359 22.06 4.14 -53.44
CA GLY A 359 21.61 5.41 -54.03
C GLY A 359 20.09 5.62 -53.88
N GLN A 360 19.47 6.19 -54.91
CA GLN A 360 18.03 6.47 -54.99
C GLN A 360 17.12 5.23 -54.89
N ASN A 361 17.69 4.01 -55.03
CA ASN A 361 16.97 2.73 -54.91
C ASN A 361 17.19 2.05 -53.54
N LEU A 362 17.92 2.66 -52.60
CA LEU A 362 18.22 2.04 -51.31
C LEU A 362 16.94 1.67 -50.54
N ASN A 363 16.80 0.38 -50.20
CA ASN A 363 15.58 -0.20 -49.61
C ASN A 363 15.87 -0.89 -48.27
N LEU A 364 15.09 -0.55 -47.24
CA LEU A 364 15.05 -1.28 -45.97
C LEU A 364 13.74 -2.07 -45.88
N LYS A 365 13.83 -3.40 -45.78
CA LYS A 365 12.68 -4.31 -45.69
C LYS A 365 12.52 -4.76 -44.24
N ILE A 366 11.32 -4.56 -43.68
CA ILE A 366 10.96 -4.92 -42.31
C ILE A 366 9.84 -5.96 -42.37
N VAL A 367 9.96 -7.04 -41.62
CA VAL A 367 8.95 -8.11 -41.53
C VAL A 367 8.26 -8.09 -40.17
N ASP A 368 6.95 -8.25 -40.16
CA ASP A 368 6.14 -8.53 -38.97
C ASP A 368 6.12 -10.04 -38.70
N LEU A 369 6.82 -10.45 -37.63
CA LEU A 369 6.97 -11.84 -37.19
C LEU A 369 5.72 -12.41 -36.50
N ALA A 370 4.70 -11.58 -36.25
CA ALA A 370 3.36 -12.03 -35.83
C ALA A 370 2.37 -12.10 -37.01
N ALA A 371 2.74 -11.53 -38.17
CA ALA A 371 1.89 -11.44 -39.37
C ALA A 371 0.50 -10.82 -39.12
N LYS A 372 0.46 -9.74 -38.32
CA LYS A 372 -0.77 -9.00 -37.93
C LYS A 372 -0.89 -7.60 -38.58
N SER A 373 0.02 -7.27 -39.49
CA SER A 373 0.07 -5.99 -40.23
C SER A 373 -1.01 -5.83 -41.30
N ASP A 374 -1.93 -6.78 -41.46
CA ASP A 374 -3.17 -6.58 -42.20
C ASP A 374 -4.26 -5.89 -41.37
N ALA A 375 -4.27 -6.10 -40.04
CA ALA A 375 -5.16 -5.43 -39.09
C ALA A 375 -4.53 -4.19 -38.42
N ILE A 376 -3.20 -4.17 -38.21
CA ILE A 376 -2.50 -3.10 -37.48
C ILE A 376 -2.05 -1.97 -38.41
N ASN A 377 -2.55 -0.75 -38.18
CA ASN A 377 -2.02 0.45 -38.82
C ASN A 377 -0.57 0.69 -38.35
N THR A 378 0.34 1.02 -39.26
CA THR A 378 1.77 1.14 -38.99
C THR A 378 2.36 2.37 -39.68
N GLN A 379 2.94 3.28 -38.90
CA GLN A 379 3.68 4.46 -39.38
C GLN A 379 5.15 4.34 -38.98
N PHE A 380 6.07 4.81 -39.82
CA PHE A 380 7.51 4.69 -39.59
C PHE A 380 8.16 6.07 -39.48
N ARG A 381 8.91 6.32 -38.41
CA ARG A 381 9.92 7.37 -38.32
C ARG A 381 11.30 6.75 -38.47
N ILE A 382 12.21 7.44 -39.13
CA ILE A 382 13.59 7.00 -39.30
C ILE A 382 14.58 8.09 -38.90
N LYS A 383 15.67 7.67 -38.27
CA LYS A 383 16.92 8.41 -38.10
C LYS A 383 18.01 7.64 -38.84
N PHE A 384 18.55 8.27 -39.88
CA PHE A 384 19.58 7.70 -40.75
C PHE A 384 20.89 8.44 -40.49
N LEU A 385 21.90 7.72 -40.01
CA LEU A 385 23.24 8.25 -39.81
C LEU A 385 24.22 7.57 -40.76
N ALA A 386 25.11 8.35 -41.37
CA ALA A 386 26.21 7.83 -42.17
C ALA A 386 27.54 8.06 -41.44
N LYS A 387 28.48 7.13 -41.60
CA LYS A 387 29.86 7.32 -41.14
C LYS A 387 30.62 8.11 -42.19
N ASP A 388 31.11 9.29 -41.82
CA ASP A 388 32.06 10.03 -42.64
C ASP A 388 33.37 9.25 -42.74
N ASN A 389 33.93 9.18 -43.95
CA ASN A 389 35.22 8.56 -44.25
C ASN A 389 36.18 9.54 -44.95
N LEU A 390 35.78 10.81 -45.17
CA LEU A 390 36.52 11.79 -45.97
C LEU A 390 37.63 12.48 -45.18
N TYR A 391 37.48 12.63 -43.86
CA TYR A 391 38.38 13.44 -43.02
C TYR A 391 38.98 12.71 -41.80
N GLY A 392 38.91 11.38 -41.75
CA GLY A 392 39.56 10.57 -40.71
C GLY A 392 38.89 10.58 -39.33
N SER A 393 37.82 11.34 -39.14
CA SER A 393 36.89 11.17 -38.01
C SER A 393 36.19 9.81 -38.11
N SER A 394 35.95 9.16 -36.97
CA SER A 394 35.34 7.82 -36.91
C SER A 394 33.83 7.84 -36.60
N SER A 395 33.27 9.03 -36.41
CA SER A 395 31.91 9.29 -35.92
C SER A 395 30.82 9.19 -37.00
N TYR A 396 29.66 8.67 -36.63
CA TYR A 396 28.44 8.78 -37.41
C TYR A 396 27.84 10.19 -37.34
N LYS A 397 27.37 10.71 -38.47
CA LYS A 397 26.64 11.97 -38.62
C LYS A 397 25.20 11.67 -39.04
N THR A 398 24.22 12.31 -38.40
CA THR A 398 22.81 12.24 -38.85
C THR A 398 22.68 12.94 -40.20
N GLU A 399 22.20 12.21 -41.21
CA GLU A 399 21.96 12.73 -42.56
C GLU A 399 20.48 12.96 -42.84
N TYR A 400 19.60 12.25 -42.13
CA TYR A 400 18.16 12.49 -42.13
C TYR A 400 17.54 12.04 -40.81
N GLU A 401 16.61 12.83 -40.27
CA GLU A 401 15.67 12.37 -39.24
C GLU A 401 14.26 12.90 -39.59
N GLY A 402 13.27 12.02 -39.61
CA GLY A 402 11.90 12.39 -39.96
C GLY A 402 10.97 11.20 -40.12
N ASP A 403 9.68 11.52 -40.27
CA ASP A 403 8.64 10.53 -40.51
C ASP A 403 8.62 10.16 -42.00
N ILE A 404 8.59 8.86 -42.33
CA ILE A 404 8.63 8.37 -43.70
C ILE A 404 7.25 8.59 -44.34
N PRO A 405 7.14 9.32 -45.47
CA PRO A 405 5.89 9.51 -46.19
C PRO A 405 5.28 8.17 -46.63
N ASN A 406 3.95 8.05 -46.57
CA ASN A 406 3.24 6.79 -46.84
C ASN A 406 3.50 6.25 -48.25
N GLU A 407 3.70 7.12 -49.24
CA GLU A 407 4.05 6.79 -50.62
C GLU A 407 5.45 6.16 -50.78
N LEU A 408 6.31 6.25 -49.75
CA LEU A 408 7.61 5.57 -49.68
C LEU A 408 7.56 4.27 -48.85
N VAL A 409 6.38 3.87 -48.36
CA VAL A 409 6.14 2.65 -47.59
C VAL A 409 5.20 1.73 -48.36
N THR A 410 5.74 0.67 -48.97
CA THR A 410 4.91 -0.39 -49.58
C THR A 410 4.75 -1.57 -48.64
N ARG A 411 3.56 -2.16 -48.56
CA ARG A 411 3.27 -3.36 -47.75
C ARG A 411 2.84 -4.52 -48.64
N ASP A 412 3.50 -5.66 -48.46
CA ASP A 412 3.23 -6.95 -49.08
C ASP A 412 2.97 -7.96 -47.97
N TYR A 413 1.70 -8.29 -47.72
CA TYR A 413 1.23 -9.05 -46.56
C TYR A 413 1.80 -8.54 -45.22
N ASN A 414 2.81 -9.22 -44.67
CA ASN A 414 3.49 -8.89 -43.41
C ASN A 414 4.87 -8.21 -43.59
N ARG A 415 5.29 -7.93 -44.84
CA ARG A 415 6.55 -7.25 -45.15
C ARG A 415 6.31 -5.82 -45.59
N PHE A 416 6.98 -4.87 -44.92
CA PHE A 416 7.10 -3.49 -45.35
C PHE A 416 8.40 -3.30 -46.14
N THR A 417 8.38 -2.48 -47.18
CA THR A 417 9.57 -2.00 -47.89
C THR A 417 9.59 -0.48 -47.81
N LEU A 418 10.61 0.06 -47.15
CA LEU A 418 10.84 1.49 -46.94
C LEU A 418 11.85 1.96 -47.99
N ALA A 419 11.41 2.84 -48.90
CA ALA A 419 12.22 3.36 -50.00
C ALA A 419 13.16 4.49 -49.54
N LEU A 420 14.13 4.14 -48.69
CA LEU A 420 15.02 5.09 -48.01
C LEU A 420 15.81 5.98 -48.98
N GLY A 421 16.20 5.45 -50.13
CA GLY A 421 16.91 6.20 -51.17
C GLY A 421 16.15 7.40 -51.73
N LYS A 422 14.81 7.45 -51.54
CA LYS A 422 13.94 8.55 -51.97
C LYS A 422 13.66 9.58 -50.88
N LEU A 423 14.24 9.42 -49.68
CA LEU A 423 14.22 10.43 -48.64
C LEU A 423 15.21 11.56 -48.97
N LYS A 424 15.13 12.68 -48.25
CA LYS A 424 16.04 13.84 -48.41
C LYS A 424 17.39 13.59 -47.73
N ILE A 425 18.06 12.49 -48.10
CA ILE A 425 19.41 12.11 -47.67
C ILE A 425 20.40 12.56 -48.79
N PRO A 426 21.57 13.13 -48.48
CA PRO A 426 22.57 13.45 -49.50
C PRO A 426 23.06 12.21 -50.25
N ASP A 427 23.24 12.29 -51.57
CA ASP A 427 23.68 11.14 -52.39
C ASP A 427 25.03 10.58 -51.92
N GLU A 428 25.91 11.41 -51.32
CA GLU A 428 27.16 11.02 -50.65
C GLU A 428 26.96 9.93 -49.60
N ALA A 429 25.90 10.03 -48.80
CA ALA A 429 25.57 9.10 -47.73
C ALA A 429 24.87 7.82 -48.23
N LEU A 430 24.33 7.85 -49.46
CA LEU A 430 23.70 6.71 -50.12
C LEU A 430 24.68 5.90 -50.99
N ARG A 431 25.97 6.28 -51.05
CA ARG A 431 26.97 5.64 -51.92
C ARG A 431 27.30 4.20 -51.47
N PRO A 432 27.55 3.27 -52.43
CA PRO A 432 27.91 1.90 -52.09
C PRO A 432 29.23 1.81 -51.29
N GLY A 433 29.20 1.10 -50.16
CA GLY A 433 30.33 0.97 -49.23
C GLY A 433 30.36 2.00 -48.09
N VAL A 434 29.43 2.96 -48.03
CA VAL A 434 29.23 3.79 -46.83
C VAL A 434 28.69 2.92 -45.69
N ASN A 435 29.24 3.06 -44.49
CA ASN A 435 28.69 2.44 -43.28
C ASN A 435 27.60 3.35 -42.73
N VAL A 436 26.45 2.79 -42.39
CA VAL A 436 25.30 3.53 -41.86
C VAL A 436 24.80 2.88 -40.57
N ASP A 437 24.21 3.72 -39.73
CA ASP A 437 23.44 3.34 -38.55
C ASP A 437 22.02 3.88 -38.74
N ILE A 438 21.03 3.00 -38.61
CA ILE A 438 19.63 3.29 -38.92
C ILE A 438 18.78 2.89 -37.73
N GLU A 439 18.12 3.89 -37.13
CA GLU A 439 17.07 3.68 -36.14
C GLU A 439 15.72 3.93 -36.80
N VAL A 440 14.84 2.91 -36.79
CA VAL A 440 13.44 3.03 -37.22
C VAL A 440 12.53 2.90 -36.01
N VAL A 441 11.71 3.92 -35.77
CA VAL A 441 10.64 3.89 -34.77
C VAL A 441 9.31 3.63 -35.49
N ALA A 442 8.82 2.40 -35.39
CA ALA A 442 7.50 2.04 -35.89
C ALA A 442 6.44 2.36 -34.82
N THR A 443 5.50 3.26 -35.14
CA THR A 443 4.29 3.49 -34.34
C THR A 443 3.18 2.63 -34.91
N ARG A 444 2.57 1.79 -34.06
CA ARG A 444 1.56 0.80 -34.44
C ARG A 444 0.28 0.98 -33.63
N SER A 445 -0.88 0.93 -34.28
CA SER A 445 -2.17 1.17 -33.63
C SER A 445 -3.30 0.25 -34.13
N LEU A 446 -4.27 0.00 -33.23
CA LEU A 446 -5.51 -0.74 -33.46
C LEU A 446 -6.60 -0.15 -32.54
N GLY A 447 -7.75 0.23 -33.08
CA GLY A 447 -8.80 0.90 -32.33
C GLY A 447 -8.25 2.12 -31.56
N ILE A 448 -8.51 2.16 -30.25
CA ILE A 448 -8.02 3.23 -29.34
C ILE A 448 -6.57 3.02 -28.86
N ARG A 449 -5.87 1.94 -29.22
CA ARG A 449 -4.56 1.58 -28.66
C ARG A 449 -3.42 1.88 -29.63
N SER A 450 -2.28 2.28 -29.07
CA SER A 450 -1.05 2.59 -29.80
C SER A 450 0.19 2.18 -29.01
N ALA A 451 1.26 1.80 -29.72
CA ALA A 451 2.55 1.40 -29.18
C ALA A 451 3.67 1.78 -30.16
N LYS A 452 4.90 1.88 -29.64
CA LYS A 452 6.09 2.15 -30.45
C LYS A 452 7.08 1.02 -30.31
N GLN A 453 7.73 0.66 -31.41
CA GLN A 453 8.85 -0.27 -31.45
C GLN A 453 10.03 0.40 -32.15
N THR A 454 11.16 0.51 -31.44
CA THR A 454 12.44 0.93 -32.03
C THR A 454 13.16 -0.28 -32.60
N ILE A 455 13.73 -0.13 -33.79
CA ILE A 455 14.43 -1.16 -34.55
C ILE A 455 15.74 -0.54 -35.05
N SER A 456 16.88 -1.07 -34.61
CA SER A 456 18.21 -0.57 -35.02
C SER A 456 18.86 -1.51 -36.04
N TRP A 457 19.56 -0.94 -37.02
CA TRP A 457 20.34 -1.69 -38.01
C TRP A 457 21.63 -0.95 -38.35
N GLN A 458 22.76 -1.66 -38.28
CA GLN A 458 24.08 -1.14 -38.65
C GLN A 458 24.72 -2.01 -39.73
N GLY A 459 25.39 -1.39 -40.69
CA GLY A 459 26.14 -2.08 -41.73
C GLY A 459 26.53 -1.20 -42.91
N ALA A 460 27.15 -1.80 -43.93
CA ALA A 460 27.54 -1.11 -45.15
C ALA A 460 26.47 -1.19 -46.24
N ILE A 461 26.24 -0.10 -46.97
CA ILE A 461 25.47 -0.10 -48.21
C ILE A 461 26.15 -1.05 -49.21
N ARG A 462 25.40 -2.02 -49.74
CA ARG A 462 25.95 -3.08 -50.60
C ARG A 462 26.58 -2.49 -51.85
N LYS A 463 27.82 -2.89 -52.16
CA LYS A 463 28.40 -2.65 -53.48
C LYS A 463 27.63 -3.47 -54.53
N PRO A 464 27.30 -2.90 -55.71
CA PRO A 464 26.82 -3.71 -56.83
C PRO A 464 27.86 -4.78 -57.16
N ARG A 465 27.37 -5.95 -57.59
CA ARG A 465 28.19 -7.09 -58.03
C ARG A 465 28.55 -6.97 -59.51
#